data_AF-A0A951XW18-F1
#
_entry.id   AF-A0A951XW18-F1
#
_cell.length_a   1.000
_cell.length_b   1.000
_cell.length_c   1.000
_cell.angle_alpha   90.00
_cell.angle_beta   90.00
_cell.angle_gamma   90.00
#
_symmetry.space_group_name_H-M   'P 1'
#
loop_
_entity.id
_entity.type
_entity.pdbx_description
1 polymer ?
#
loop_
_entity_poly.entity_id
_entity_poly.type
_entity_poly.pdbx_seq_one_letter_code
_entity_poly.pdbx_strand_id
1 'polypeptide(L)'
;MPANAVIQTIALGSPQWTPLGGKSTVAQFTLIADPKNTSNINLRFRQGVPAEWPPGAAAPFESVDMAELEVQGSPGHSLLIAGFAPGTDPRGRAGEDSSRMFVPSQPAPIGGGVEPGGGEIG
;
A
#
# COMPACT_ATOMS: atom_id res chain seq x y z
N MET A 1 17.33 6.72 4.45
CA MET A 1 16.50 7.13 3.29
C MET A 1 15.63 8.30 3.76
N PRO A 2 15.47 9.40 2.98
CA PRO A 2 14.62 10.50 3.41
C PRO A 2 13.17 10.01 3.50
N ALA A 3 12.55 10.16 4.68
CA ALA A 3 11.14 9.86 4.86
C ALA A 3 10.34 11.03 4.27
N ASN A 4 9.43 10.73 3.34
CA ASN A 4 8.52 11.74 2.82
C ASN A 4 7.36 11.88 3.81
N ALA A 5 7.22 13.06 4.40
CA ALA A 5 6.03 13.40 5.17
C ALA A 5 4.83 13.47 4.20
N VAL A 6 3.77 12.73 4.52
CA VAL A 6 2.52 12.72 3.78
C VAL A 6 1.45 13.32 4.68
N ILE A 7 0.77 14.33 4.16
CA ILE A 7 -0.39 14.95 4.79
C ILE A 7 -1.55 14.79 3.80
N GLN A 8 -2.59 14.07 4.21
CA GLN A 8 -3.76 13.80 3.38
C GLN A 8 -5.04 14.13 4.15
N THR A 9 -5.91 14.92 3.53
CA THR A 9 -7.27 15.16 4.04
C THR A 9 -8.25 14.24 3.31
N ILE A 10 -9.14 13.61 4.06
CA ILE A 10 -10.23 12.79 3.54
C ILE A 10 -11.54 13.45 3.92
N ALA A 11 -12.31 13.84 2.91
CA ALA A 11 -13.69 14.26 3.10
C ALA A 11 -14.59 13.02 3.19
N LEU A 12 -15.43 12.98 4.22
CA LEU A 12 -16.41 11.94 4.43
C LEU A 12 -17.75 12.45 3.88
N GLY A 13 -18.30 11.70 2.93
CA GLY A 13 -19.50 12.08 2.19
C GLY A 13 -20.66 11.09 2.30
N SER A 14 -20.41 9.91 2.88
CA SER A 14 -21.32 8.78 2.80
C SER A 14 -21.42 8.06 4.14
N PRO A 15 -22.62 7.58 4.53
CA PRO A 15 -22.78 6.70 5.69
C PRO A 15 -22.21 5.29 5.45
N GLN A 16 -21.45 5.08 4.37
CA GLN A 16 -20.82 3.80 4.05
C GLN A 16 -19.41 3.77 4.64
N TRP A 17 -19.05 2.60 5.18
CA TRP A 17 -17.68 2.34 5.60
C TRP A 17 -16.76 2.41 4.39
N THR A 18 -15.75 3.28 4.49
CA THR A 18 -14.78 3.52 3.43
C THR A 18 -13.39 3.19 3.95
N PRO A 19 -12.61 2.34 3.26
CA PRO A 19 -11.23 2.09 3.65
C PRO A 19 -10.40 3.36 3.52
N LEU A 20 -9.53 3.60 4.49
CA LEU A 20 -8.69 4.81 4.56
C LEU A 20 -7.63 4.82 3.45
N GLY A 21 -7.14 3.64 3.08
CA GLY A 21 -6.22 3.41 1.96
C GLY A 21 -6.85 2.56 0.87
N GLY A 22 -6.67 2.95 -0.40
CA GLY A 22 -7.10 2.15 -1.55
C GLY A 22 -6.19 0.95 -1.89
N LYS A 23 -5.04 0.83 -1.21
CA LYS A 23 -4.06 -0.25 -1.36
C LYS A 23 -3.49 -0.61 0.01
N SER A 24 -3.10 -1.87 0.18
CA SER A 24 -2.41 -2.32 1.40
C SER A 24 -1.11 -1.54 1.56
N THR A 25 -1.00 -0.79 2.65
CA THR A 25 0.17 0.03 2.96
C THR A 25 0.28 0.14 4.47
N VAL A 26 1.30 -0.53 5.01
CA VAL A 26 1.64 -0.48 6.44
C VAL A 26 2.44 0.79 6.68
N ALA A 27 1.90 1.69 7.50
CA ALA A 27 2.51 3.00 7.76
C ALA A 27 2.44 3.39 9.23
N GLN A 28 3.27 4.37 9.60
CA GLN A 28 3.16 5.11 10.85
C GLN A 28 2.56 6.48 10.56
N PHE A 29 1.43 6.79 11.18
CA PHE A 29 0.70 8.02 10.96
C PHE A 29 -0.10 8.44 12.19
N THR A 30 -0.34 9.73 12.30
CA THR A 30 -1.33 10.30 13.21
C THR A 30 -2.59 10.56 12.40
N LEU A 31 -3.72 10.10 12.90
CA LEU A 31 -5.01 10.36 12.30
C LEU A 31 -5.78 11.31 13.23
N ILE A 32 -6.34 12.36 12.64
CA ILE A 32 -6.89 13.53 13.35
C ILE A 32 -8.26 13.87 12.77
N ALA A 33 -9.31 13.76 13.58
CA ALA A 33 -10.65 14.19 13.20
C ALA A 33 -10.70 15.72 13.12
N ASP A 34 -11.33 16.26 12.08
CA ASP A 34 -11.48 17.72 11.94
C ASP A 34 -12.29 18.26 13.13
N PRO A 35 -11.80 19.30 13.84
CA PRO A 35 -12.54 19.92 14.93
C PRO A 35 -13.87 20.56 14.50
N LYS A 36 -14.07 20.79 13.19
CA LYS A 36 -15.31 21.32 12.62
C LYS A 36 -16.35 20.24 12.31
N ASN A 37 -16.04 18.97 12.56
CA ASN A 37 -17.03 17.90 12.43
C ASN A 37 -18.20 18.17 13.38
N THR A 38 -19.42 18.07 12.86
CA THR A 38 -20.65 18.38 13.61
C THR A 38 -21.07 17.27 14.57
N SER A 39 -20.48 16.07 14.47
CA SER A 39 -20.67 14.94 15.37
C SER A 39 -19.46 14.00 15.32
N ASN A 40 -19.49 12.94 16.11
CA ASN A 40 -18.49 11.88 16.06
C ASN A 40 -18.45 11.23 14.67
N ILE A 41 -17.25 10.79 14.28
CA ILE A 41 -17.04 9.85 13.19
C ILE A 41 -16.79 8.46 13.78
N ASN A 42 -16.99 7.41 13.00
CA ASN A 42 -16.71 6.04 13.44
C ASN A 42 -15.48 5.50 12.72
N LEU A 43 -14.61 4.88 13.48
CA LEU A 43 -13.49 4.09 12.97
C LEU A 43 -13.68 2.63 13.29
N ARG A 44 -13.22 1.74 12.41
CA ARG A 44 -13.06 0.33 12.75
C ARG A 44 -11.87 -0.27 12.00
N PHE A 45 -11.30 -1.32 12.56
CA PHE A 45 -10.22 -2.08 11.94
C PHE A 45 -10.73 -3.47 11.55
N ARG A 46 -10.51 -3.89 10.30
CA ARG A 46 -10.92 -5.20 9.76
C ARG A 46 -12.38 -5.57 10.06
N GLN A 47 -13.31 -4.65 9.85
CA GLN A 47 -14.73 -4.84 10.18
C GLN A 47 -15.02 -5.18 11.66
N GLY A 48 -14.08 -4.87 12.56
CA GLY A 48 -14.23 -5.06 14.00
C GLY A 48 -15.21 -4.09 14.65
N VAL A 49 -15.16 -4.02 15.98
CA VAL A 49 -16.03 -3.14 16.78
C VAL A 49 -15.75 -1.67 16.41
N PRO A 50 -16.79 -0.89 16.02
CA PRO A 50 -16.64 0.54 15.80
C PRO A 50 -16.20 1.27 17.06
N ALA A 51 -15.17 2.10 16.93
CA ALA A 51 -14.78 3.10 17.91
C ALA A 51 -15.31 4.47 17.46
N GLU A 52 -16.07 5.12 18.33
CA GLU A 52 -16.48 6.50 18.13
C GLU A 52 -15.29 7.43 18.31
N TRP A 53 -15.22 8.43 17.45
CA TRP A 53 -14.13 9.39 17.46
C TRP A 53 -14.64 10.82 17.38
N PRO A 54 -14.48 11.59 18.48
CA PRO A 54 -15.05 12.93 18.56
C PRO A 54 -14.29 13.94 17.68
N PRO A 55 -14.93 15.08 17.33
CA PRO A 55 -14.27 16.17 16.62
C PRO A 55 -12.98 16.60 17.33
N GLY A 56 -11.89 16.76 16.58
CA GLY A 56 -10.58 17.12 17.12
C GLY A 56 -9.80 15.98 17.78
N ALA A 57 -10.37 14.76 17.87
CA ALA A 57 -9.63 13.60 18.36
C ALA A 57 -8.41 13.32 17.49
N ALA A 58 -7.28 13.02 18.12
CA ALA A 58 -6.05 12.65 17.45
C ALA A 58 -5.45 11.42 18.12
N ALA A 59 -5.05 10.42 17.33
CA ALA A 59 -4.29 9.29 17.84
C ALA A 59 -3.18 8.86 16.88
N PRO A 60 -2.01 8.46 17.41
CA PRO A 60 -0.96 7.82 16.62
C PRO A 60 -1.34 6.36 16.33
N PHE A 61 -1.02 5.92 15.12
CA PHE A 61 -1.13 4.54 14.67
C PHE A 61 0.26 4.07 14.22
N GLU A 62 0.68 2.92 14.74
CA GLU A 62 1.98 2.33 14.45
C GLU A 62 1.81 1.01 13.69
N SER A 63 2.45 0.91 12.53
CA SER A 63 2.47 -0.31 11.73
C SER A 63 1.07 -0.84 11.40
N VAL A 64 0.16 0.06 11.03
CA VAL A 64 -1.22 -0.28 10.65
C VAL A 64 -1.38 -0.27 9.14
N ASP A 65 -2.04 -1.29 8.60
CA ASP A 65 -2.43 -1.31 7.19
C ASP A 65 -3.63 -0.38 6.97
N MET A 66 -3.42 0.66 6.17
CA MET A 66 -4.46 1.65 5.85
C MET A 66 -5.63 1.05 5.05
N ALA A 67 -5.45 -0.06 4.34
CA ALA A 67 -6.54 -0.74 3.63
C ALA A 67 -7.51 -1.45 4.58
N GLU A 68 -7.06 -1.75 5.80
CA GLU A 68 -7.84 -2.47 6.81
C GLU A 68 -8.52 -1.53 7.81
N LEU A 69 -8.10 -0.27 7.84
CA LEU A 69 -8.72 0.78 8.63
C LEU A 69 -9.87 1.39 7.83
N GLU A 70 -11.08 1.31 8.35
CA GLU A 70 -12.28 1.85 7.71
C GLU A 70 -12.83 3.00 8.54
N VAL A 71 -13.33 4.01 7.84
CA VAL A 71 -14.01 5.16 8.43
C VAL A 71 -15.43 5.31 7.90
N GLN A 72 -16.31 5.77 8.77
CA GLN A 72 -17.65 6.22 8.44
C GLN A 72 -17.90 7.59 9.07
N GLY A 73 -18.49 8.51 8.31
CA GLY A 73 -18.84 9.85 8.79
C GLY A 73 -20.05 10.42 8.05
N SER A 74 -20.55 11.55 8.51
CA SER A 74 -21.65 12.25 7.84
C SER A 74 -21.11 13.17 6.73
N PRO A 75 -21.96 13.55 5.75
CA PRO A 75 -21.58 14.54 4.75
C PRO A 75 -21.04 15.83 5.39
N GLY A 76 -19.86 16.26 4.92
CA GLY A 76 -19.19 17.47 5.41
C GLY A 76 -18.24 17.21 6.58
N HIS A 77 -18.10 15.97 7.05
CA HIS A 77 -17.03 15.60 7.98
C HIS A 77 -15.71 15.40 7.25
N SER A 78 -14.61 15.58 7.98
CA SER A 78 -13.26 15.40 7.47
C SER A 78 -12.33 14.75 8.49
N LEU A 79 -11.28 14.12 7.93
CA LEU A 79 -10.15 13.54 8.65
C LEU A 79 -8.85 13.99 8.02
N LEU A 80 -7.83 14.15 8.85
CA LEU A 80 -6.46 14.41 8.43
C LEU A 80 -5.58 13.22 8.82
N ILE A 81 -4.79 12.75 7.86
CA ILE A 81 -3.74 11.75 8.05
C ILE A 81 -2.41 12.50 7.92
N ALA A 82 -1.59 12.45 8.95
CA ALA A 82 -0.25 13.01 8.94
C ALA A 82 0.76 11.94 9.34
N GLY A 83 1.65 11.54 8.44
CA GLY A 83 2.58 10.46 8.72
C GLY A 83 3.74 10.41 7.76
N PHE A 84 4.49 9.32 7.83
CA PHE A 84 5.58 9.05 6.91
C PHE A 84 5.20 7.85 6.05
N ALA A 85 5.14 8.04 4.74
CA ALA A 85 5.07 6.90 3.84
C ALA A 85 6.46 6.26 3.76
N PRO A 86 6.61 4.94 3.97
CA PRO A 86 7.81 4.25 3.54
C PRO A 86 7.87 4.43 2.02
N GLY A 87 8.84 5.21 1.55
CA GLY A 87 8.83 5.73 0.19
C GLY A 87 8.78 4.61 -0.85
N THR A 88 7.71 4.55 -1.62
CA THR A 88 7.84 4.27 -3.04
C THR A 88 8.45 5.52 -3.66
N ASP A 89 9.73 5.42 -4.01
CA ASP A 89 10.46 6.48 -4.71
C ASP A 89 9.64 6.97 -5.93
N PRO A 90 9.29 8.26 -6.02
CA PRO A 90 8.45 8.78 -7.12
C PRO A 90 9.17 8.80 -8.47
N ARG A 91 10.43 8.38 -8.55
CA ARG A 91 11.18 8.19 -9.81
C ARG A 91 11.24 6.73 -10.25
N GLY A 92 10.46 5.83 -9.64
CA GLY A 92 10.26 4.50 -10.18
C GLY A 92 11.52 3.63 -10.19
N ARG A 93 12.30 3.62 -9.11
CA ARG A 93 13.13 2.45 -8.80
C ARG A 93 12.36 1.52 -7.88
N ALA A 94 11.54 0.67 -8.49
CA ALA A 94 11.28 -0.64 -7.92
C ALA A 94 12.65 -1.28 -7.59
N GLY A 95 12.77 -1.86 -6.41
CA GLY A 95 13.99 -2.52 -5.98
C GLY A 95 14.37 -3.64 -6.94
N GLU A 96 15.29 -3.34 -7.86
CA GLU A 96 16.20 -4.34 -8.38
C GLU A 96 17.23 -4.65 -7.29
N ASP A 97 17.51 -5.94 -7.13
CA ASP A 97 18.63 -6.52 -6.38
C ASP A 97 18.41 -6.88 -4.90
N SER A 98 17.69 -7.99 -4.68
CA SER A 98 18.00 -8.92 -3.58
C SER A 98 17.76 -10.37 -4.02
N SER A 99 18.44 -10.77 -5.10
CA SER A 99 18.69 -12.18 -5.42
C SER A 99 19.95 -12.28 -6.26
N ARG A 100 21.08 -11.82 -5.70
CA ARG A 100 22.39 -12.34 -6.07
C ARG A 100 22.47 -13.80 -5.63
N MET A 101 22.02 -14.71 -6.48
CA MET A 101 22.59 -16.04 -6.52
C MET A 101 23.39 -16.12 -7.82
N PHE A 102 24.71 -15.96 -7.69
CA PHE A 102 25.67 -16.11 -8.76
C PHE A 102 25.59 -17.55 -9.30
N VAL A 103 25.34 -17.69 -10.60
CA VAL A 103 25.72 -18.86 -11.39
C VAL A 103 26.48 -18.35 -12.62
N PRO A 104 27.81 -18.49 -12.68
CA PRO A 104 28.54 -18.18 -13.90
C PRO A 104 28.60 -19.44 -14.77
N SER A 105 28.04 -19.40 -15.99
CA SER A 105 28.46 -20.27 -17.10
C SER A 105 27.93 -19.75 -18.45
N GLN A 106 28.77 -19.04 -19.20
CA GLN A 106 28.84 -19.12 -20.67
C GLN A 106 30.19 -18.56 -21.16
N PRO A 107 30.81 -19.09 -22.24
CA PRO A 107 30.33 -18.96 -23.64
C PRO A 107 30.40 -20.31 -24.43
N ALA A 108 29.55 -20.69 -25.39
CA ALA A 108 29.16 -20.18 -26.73
C ALA A 108 29.63 -21.18 -27.86
N PRO A 109 28.99 -21.20 -29.05
CA PRO A 109 28.82 -22.39 -29.91
C PRO A 109 29.85 -22.49 -31.07
N ILE A 110 30.15 -23.71 -31.56
CA ILE A 110 30.90 -23.91 -32.83
C ILE A 110 30.47 -25.24 -33.54
N GLY A 111 29.71 -25.09 -34.63
CA GLY A 111 29.92 -25.69 -35.97
C GLY A 111 29.98 -27.22 -36.24
N GLY A 112 29.19 -27.65 -37.25
CA GLY A 112 29.38 -28.87 -38.08
C GLY A 112 28.23 -29.88 -37.92
N GLY A 113 27.36 -30.19 -38.88
CA GLY A 113 27.50 -30.28 -40.33
C GLY A 113 27.65 -31.75 -40.74
N VAL A 114 26.54 -32.46 -41.00
CA VAL A 114 26.32 -33.53 -42.03
C VAL A 114 24.91 -34.15 -41.88
N GLU A 115 24.06 -34.01 -42.90
CA GLU A 115 23.05 -35.02 -43.31
C GLU A 115 23.75 -36.10 -44.18
N PRO A 116 23.17 -37.26 -44.60
CA PRO A 116 21.74 -37.63 -44.68
C PRO A 116 21.37 -39.11 -44.35
N GLY A 117 20.05 -39.41 -44.37
CA GLY A 117 19.51 -40.55 -45.14
C GLY A 117 19.14 -41.88 -44.44
N GLY A 118 17.83 -42.13 -44.32
CA GLY A 118 17.12 -43.33 -44.83
C GLY A 118 17.38 -44.72 -44.23
N GLY A 119 16.30 -45.37 -43.73
CA GLY A 119 16.28 -46.82 -43.46
C GLY A 119 14.98 -47.33 -42.84
N GLU A 120 14.05 -47.75 -43.69
CA GLU A 120 12.85 -48.55 -43.42
C GLU A 120 13.22 -49.97 -42.96
N ILE A 121 12.50 -50.54 -41.96
CA ILE A 121 11.95 -51.92 -41.91
C ILE A 121 11.16 -52.14 -40.60
N GLY A 122 9.95 -52.70 -40.71
CA GLY A 122 9.12 -53.17 -39.59
C GLY A 122 7.65 -53.29 -39.97
#